data_AF-A0A524AL35-F1
#
_entry.id   AF-A0A524AL35-F1
#
_cell.length_a   1.000
_cell.length_b   1.000
_cell.length_c   1.000
_cell.angle_alpha   90.00
_cell.angle_beta   90.00
_cell.angle_gamma   90.00
#
_symmetry.space_group_name_H-M   'P 1'
#
loop_
_entity.id
_entity.type
_entity.pdbx_description
1 polymer ?
#
loop_
_entity_poly.entity_id
_entity_poly.type
_entity_poly.pdbx_seq_one_letter_code
_entity_poly.pdbx_strand_id
1 'polypeptide(L)'
;MITRNRIKFSEKQAALIWQQVVGRELTSSEDALVSVIYPGRTNGDSGPDFRDTVIVNKSHLTKGDVEVHIKSSDWYSHEHHVDAAYNNVILHVVM
;
A
#
# COMPACT_ATOMS: atom_id res chain seq x y z
N MET A 1 -12.42 -1.59 -36.01
CA MET A 1 -12.73 -1.22 -34.61
C MET A 1 -11.75 -1.97 -33.72
N ILE A 2 -10.62 -1.35 -33.36
CA ILE A 2 -9.60 -1.99 -32.52
C ILE A 2 -10.04 -1.80 -31.07
N THR A 3 -10.56 -2.86 -30.45
CA THR A 3 -10.70 -2.91 -29.00
C THR A 3 -9.29 -2.88 -28.42
N ARG A 4 -8.88 -1.73 -27.88
CA ARG A 4 -7.65 -1.64 -27.08
C ARG A 4 -7.81 -2.65 -25.96
N ASN A 5 -7.07 -3.75 -26.04
CA ASN A 5 -6.97 -4.73 -24.97
C ASN A 5 -6.36 -3.98 -23.77
N ARG A 6 -7.20 -3.51 -22.85
CA ARG A 6 -6.75 -2.82 -21.65
C ARG A 6 -5.93 -3.84 -20.87
N ILE A 7 -4.61 -3.60 -20.75
CA ILE A 7 -3.75 -4.36 -19.86
C ILE A 7 -4.42 -4.31 -18.48
N LYS A 8 -4.86 -5.47 -17.96
CA LYS A 8 -5.38 -5.55 -16.60
C LYS A 8 -4.20 -5.44 -15.65
N PHE A 9 -4.15 -4.34 -14.92
CA PHE A 9 -3.21 -4.17 -13.83
C PHE A 9 -3.75 -4.90 -12.58
N SER A 10 -2.92 -5.73 -11.96
CA SER A 10 -3.31 -6.59 -10.83
C SER A 10 -2.66 -6.14 -9.53
N GLU A 11 -3.28 -6.45 -8.39
CA GLU A 11 -2.75 -6.14 -7.05
C GLU A 11 -1.36 -6.73 -6.85
N LYS A 12 -1.11 -7.94 -7.38
CA LYS A 12 0.22 -8.54 -7.38
C LYS A 12 1.26 -7.65 -8.07
N GLN A 13 0.91 -7.00 -9.18
CA GLN A 13 1.81 -6.06 -9.85
C GLN A 13 1.98 -4.76 -9.03
N ALA A 14 0.91 -4.27 -8.42
CA ALA A 14 0.96 -3.11 -7.53
C ALA A 14 1.89 -3.36 -6.31
N ALA A 15 1.76 -4.52 -5.67
CA ALA A 15 2.60 -4.97 -4.57
C ALA A 15 4.08 -5.08 -4.98
N LEU A 16 4.37 -5.54 -6.21
CA LEU A 16 5.73 -5.56 -6.75
C LEU A 16 6.29 -4.14 -6.95
N ILE A 17 5.47 -3.19 -7.42
CA ILE A 17 5.90 -1.79 -7.53
C ILE A 17 6.18 -1.21 -6.13
N TRP A 18 5.31 -1.48 -5.16
CA TRP A 18 5.48 -1.05 -3.77
C TRP A 18 6.82 -1.50 -3.19
N GLN A 19 7.25 -2.74 -3.42
CA GLN A 19 8.55 -3.23 -2.94
C GLN A 19 9.76 -2.45 -3.50
N GLN A 20 9.60 -1.77 -4.64
CA GLN A 20 10.65 -1.01 -5.30
C GLN A 20 10.66 0.48 -4.94
N VAL A 21 9.81 0.94 -4.00
CA VAL A 21 9.72 2.36 -3.64
C VAL A 21 10.73 2.80 -2.58
N VAL A 22 11.63 1.90 -2.15
CA VAL A 22 12.63 2.19 -1.12
C VAL A 22 13.52 3.36 -1.55
N GLY A 23 13.69 4.33 -0.65
CA GLY A 23 14.48 5.53 -0.91
C GLY A 23 13.79 6.54 -1.86
N ARG A 24 12.53 6.31 -2.22
CA ARG A 24 11.71 7.31 -2.93
C ARG A 24 10.93 8.18 -1.94
N GLU A 25 10.71 9.42 -2.34
CA GLU A 25 9.76 10.32 -1.72
C GLU A 25 8.43 10.22 -2.48
N LEU A 26 7.36 9.98 -1.73
CA LEU A 26 5.99 9.86 -2.21
C LEU A 26 5.16 11.00 -1.64
N THR A 27 4.10 11.37 -2.35
CA THR A 27 3.10 12.33 -1.86
C THR A 27 1.81 11.58 -1.57
N SER A 28 1.26 11.75 -0.37
CA SER A 28 -0.03 11.17 0.01
C SER A 28 -1.20 11.88 -0.68
N SER A 29 -2.40 11.32 -0.57
CA SER A 29 -3.64 11.98 -1.03
C SER A 29 -3.97 13.28 -0.28
N GLU A 30 -3.28 13.55 0.82
CA GLU A 30 -3.43 14.77 1.65
C GLU A 30 -2.21 15.70 1.49
N ASP A 31 -1.47 15.58 0.38
CA ASP A 31 -0.28 16.38 0.05
C ASP A 31 0.86 16.27 1.09
N ALA A 32 0.88 15.21 1.89
CA ALA A 32 1.95 14.95 2.85
C ALA A 32 3.10 14.17 2.19
N LEU A 33 4.34 14.62 2.42
CA LEU A 33 5.53 13.90 1.98
C LEU A 33 5.79 12.67 2.85
N VAL A 34 6.05 11.55 2.19
CA VAL A 34 6.34 10.25 2.81
C VAL A 34 7.58 9.67 2.17
N SER A 35 8.64 9.46 2.94
CA SER A 35 9.82 8.72 2.49
C SER A 35 9.75 7.29 2.99
N VAL A 36 9.90 6.32 2.09
CA VAL A 36 9.87 4.89 2.47
C VAL A 36 11.28 4.40 2.77
N ILE A 37 11.53 4.07 4.03
CA ILE A 37 12.83 3.54 4.51
C ILE A 37 12.89 2.03 4.34
N TYR A 38 11.78 1.36 4.64
CA TYR A 38 11.61 -0.08 4.48
C TYR A 38 10.17 -0.36 4.04
N PRO A 39 9.93 -1.07 2.92
CA PRO A 39 8.59 -1.25 2.38
C PRO A 39 7.77 -2.27 3.16
N GLY A 40 8.41 -3.04 4.05
CA GLY A 40 7.78 -4.10 4.84
C GLY A 40 8.15 -5.50 4.32
N ARG A 41 7.86 -6.53 5.13
CA ARG A 41 7.94 -7.95 4.73
C ARG A 41 6.63 -8.33 4.06
N THR A 42 6.68 -9.01 2.92
CA THR A 42 5.48 -9.58 2.28
C THR A 42 4.80 -10.53 3.26
N ASN A 43 3.48 -10.38 3.40
CA ASN A 43 2.62 -11.27 4.14
C ASN A 43 1.99 -12.28 3.17
N GLY A 44 2.15 -13.58 3.44
CA GLY A 44 1.50 -14.64 2.66
C GLY A 44 0.22 -15.18 3.31
N ASP A 45 -0.07 -14.69 4.52
CA ASP A 45 -1.22 -15.09 5.33
C ASP A 45 -2.28 -13.99 5.32
N SER A 46 -3.36 -14.19 6.08
CA SER A 46 -4.41 -13.19 6.27
C SER A 46 -3.89 -11.86 6.85
N GLY A 47 -4.62 -10.78 6.57
CA GLY A 47 -4.27 -9.43 6.97
C GLY A 47 -3.53 -8.68 5.87
N PRO A 48 -2.80 -7.60 6.22
CA PRO A 48 -2.26 -6.69 5.23
C PRO A 48 -1.14 -7.30 4.38
N ASP A 49 -1.01 -6.82 3.14
CA ASP A 49 -0.02 -7.28 2.15
C ASP A 49 1.43 -7.20 2.66
N PHE A 50 1.75 -6.18 3.45
CA PHE A 50 3.09 -5.97 4.01
C PHE A 50 3.06 -5.67 5.50
N ARG A 51 3.98 -6.30 6.23
CA ARG A 51 4.18 -6.11 7.68
C ARG A 51 5.41 -5.29 8.01
N ASP A 52 5.34 -4.50 9.07
CA ASP A 52 6.47 -3.75 9.64
C ASP A 52 7.17 -2.78 8.65
N THR A 53 6.43 -2.20 7.72
CA THR A 53 6.87 -1.06 6.92
C THR A 53 7.36 0.08 7.82
N VAL A 54 8.44 0.73 7.40
CA VAL A 54 8.99 1.91 8.08
C VAL A 54 9.02 3.09 7.12
N ILE A 55 8.36 4.18 7.51
CA ILE A 55 8.30 5.43 6.74
C ILE A 55 8.76 6.61 7.59
N VAL A 56 9.14 7.69 6.92
CA VAL A 56 9.35 9.01 7.51
C VAL A 56 8.32 9.98 6.93
N ASN A 57 7.60 10.69 7.80
CA ASN A 57 6.70 11.78 7.42
C ASN A 57 6.93 12.97 8.36
N LYS A 58 7.21 14.17 7.82
CA LYS A 58 7.47 15.40 8.60
C LYS A 58 8.42 15.17 9.79
N SER A 59 9.52 14.44 9.56
CA SER A 59 10.54 14.06 10.56
C SER A 59 10.14 13.01 11.61
N HIS A 60 8.95 12.42 11.52
CA HIS A 60 8.52 11.31 12.38
C HIS A 60 8.77 9.99 11.69
N LEU A 61 9.41 9.06 12.41
CA LEU A 61 9.56 7.67 11.98
C LEU A 61 8.34 6.88 12.44
N THR A 62 7.61 6.28 11.50
CA THR A 62 6.42 5.48 11.77
C THR A 62 6.66 4.05 11.31
N LYS A 63 6.34 3.08 12.17
CA LYS A 63 6.31 1.65 11.83
C LYS A 63 4.87 1.16 11.83
N GLY A 64 4.49 0.38 10.81
CA GLY A 64 3.19 -0.25 10.72
C GLY A 64 3.09 -1.14 9.49
N ASP A 65 1.88 -1.47 9.09
CA ASP A 65 1.60 -2.35 7.96
C ASP A 65 1.15 -1.54 6.73
N VAL A 66 1.20 -2.14 5.54
CA VAL A 66 0.72 -1.53 4.28
C VAL A 66 -0.23 -2.49 3.60
N GLU A 67 -1.34 -1.95 3.11
CA GLU A 67 -2.27 -2.65 2.22
C GLU A 67 -2.25 -2.04 0.82
N VAL A 68 -2.25 -2.88 -0.21
CA VAL A 68 -2.18 -2.45 -1.61
C VAL A 68 -3.40 -2.92 -2.39
N HIS A 69 -4.12 -1.98 -3.00
CA HIS A 69 -5.26 -2.30 -3.85
C HIS A 69 -5.17 -1.59 -5.21
N ILE A 70 -5.98 -2.04 -6.17
CA ILE A 70 -6.18 -1.28 -7.44
C ILE A 70 -7.19 -0.14 -7.24
N LYS A 71 -8.12 -0.27 -6.30
CA LYS A 71 -9.09 0.77 -6.00
C LYS A 71 -9.13 1.04 -4.50
N SER A 72 -9.26 2.32 -4.15
CA SER A 72 -9.47 2.73 -2.76
C SER A 72 -10.75 2.13 -2.16
N SER A 73 -11.78 1.91 -3.00
CA SER A 73 -13.05 1.29 -2.59
C SER A 73 -12.87 -0.12 -2.04
N ASP A 74 -11.80 -0.82 -2.42
CA ASP A 74 -11.62 -2.22 -2.06
C ASP A 74 -11.28 -2.39 -0.58
N TRP A 75 -10.81 -1.33 0.09
CA TRP A 75 -10.69 -1.28 1.55
C TRP A 75 -12.02 -1.56 2.27
N TYR A 76 -13.12 -1.02 1.74
CA TYR A 76 -14.44 -1.20 2.33
C TYR A 76 -15.13 -2.45 1.81
N SER A 77 -14.95 -2.79 0.52
CA SER A 77 -15.57 -3.98 -0.07
C SER A 77 -15.04 -5.28 0.53
N HIS A 78 -13.77 -5.28 0.97
CA HIS A 78 -13.14 -6.39 1.69
C HIS A 78 -13.29 -6.27 3.22
N GLU A 79 -14.05 -5.30 3.71
CA GLU A 79 -14.34 -5.10 5.14
C GLU A 79 -13.10 -4.84 6.02
N HIS A 80 -11.96 -4.42 5.45
CA HIS A 80 -10.74 -4.16 6.23
C HIS A 80 -10.91 -3.06 7.29
N HIS A 81 -11.79 -2.09 7.04
CA HIS A 81 -12.15 -1.06 8.00
C HIS A 81 -12.77 -1.57 9.32
N VAL A 82 -13.27 -2.81 9.37
CA VAL A 82 -13.81 -3.44 10.59
C VAL A 82 -13.03 -4.66 11.05
N ASP A 83 -12.00 -5.07 10.30
CA ASP A 83 -11.15 -6.20 10.64
C ASP A 83 -9.94 -5.75 11.46
N ALA A 84 -9.84 -6.26 12.68
CA ALA A 84 -8.76 -5.93 13.61
C ALA A 84 -7.36 -6.33 13.09
N ALA A 85 -7.27 -7.25 12.12
CA ALA A 85 -6.00 -7.62 11.48
C ALA A 85 -5.35 -6.43 10.74
N TYR A 86 -6.14 -5.41 10.37
CA TYR A 86 -5.72 -4.24 9.60
C TYR A 86 -5.52 -2.98 10.46
N ASN A 87 -5.72 -3.06 11.78
CA ASN A 87 -5.56 -1.90 12.69
C ASN A 87 -4.15 -1.29 12.70
N ASN A 88 -3.14 -2.07 12.28
CA ASN A 88 -1.76 -1.59 12.20
C ASN A 88 -1.41 -0.99 10.82
N VAL A 89 -2.34 -0.94 9.87
CA VAL A 89 -2.11 -0.36 8.55
C VAL A 89 -1.90 1.15 8.68
N ILE A 90 -0.71 1.61 8.28
CA ILE A 90 -0.33 3.02 8.30
C ILE A 90 -0.41 3.66 6.91
N LEU A 91 -0.50 2.85 5.86
CA LEU A 91 -0.67 3.30 4.48
C LEU A 91 -1.58 2.34 3.72
N HIS A 92 -2.59 2.88 3.07
CA HIS A 92 -3.36 2.21 2.03
C HIS A 92 -2.89 2.74 0.67
N VAL A 93 -2.21 1.89 -0.10
CA VAL A 93 -1.60 2.25 -1.39
C VAL A 93 -2.53 1.82 -2.52
N VAL A 94 -2.77 2.73 -3.47
CA VAL A 94 -3.67 2.51 -4.61
C VAL A 94 -2.95 2.83 -5.92
N MET A 95 -3.08 1.98 -6.94
CA MET A 95 -2.39 2.10 -8.24
C MET A 95 -3.29 1.83 -9.45
#